data_AF-A0A6I9NM80-F1
#
_entry.id   AF-A0A6I9NM80-F1
#
_cell.length_a   1.000
_cell.length_b   1.000
_cell.length_c   1.000
_cell.angle_alpha   90.00
_cell.angle_beta   90.00
_cell.angle_gamma   90.00
#
_symmetry.space_group_name_H-M   'P 1'
#
loop_
_entity.id
_entity.type
_entity.pdbx_description
1 polymer ?
#
loop_
_entity_poly.entity_id
_entity_poly.type
_entity_poly.pdbx_seq_one_letter_code
_entity_poly.pdbx_strand_id
1 'polypeptide(L)'
;LLSWLPPPGHSTELETFLSKTTIHRQTVEKRLNPCCVSSQVVELKTGGKDIPVTTANRIAYIHLVADYRLNKQIRSHCLAFRQGLANVVNLEWLRMFDQQEIQVLISGARVPICLDDLKNFTNYSGGGKQLHWIL
;
A
#
# COMPACT_ATOMS: atom_id res chain seq x y z
N LEU A 1 -2.16 -5.08 2.43
CA LEU A 1 -3.53 -4.90 1.90
C LEU A 1 -4.39 -6.17 1.96
N LEU A 2 -3.84 -7.36 2.24
CA LEU A 2 -4.57 -8.63 2.33
C LEU A 2 -4.65 -9.22 3.75
N SER A 3 -4.12 -8.55 4.78
CA SER A 3 -4.16 -9.03 6.17
C SER A 3 -5.51 -8.82 6.88
N TRP A 4 -6.47 -8.19 6.20
CA TRP A 4 -7.79 -7.86 6.72
C TRP A 4 -8.90 -8.74 6.15
N LEU A 5 -8.57 -9.68 5.26
CA LEU A 5 -9.54 -10.59 4.69
C LEU A 5 -9.54 -11.88 5.52
N PRO A 6 -10.64 -12.22 6.21
CA PRO A 6 -10.72 -13.46 6.96
C PRO A 6 -10.65 -14.67 6.01
N PRO A 7 -10.08 -15.80 6.45
CA PRO A 7 -9.95 -17.02 5.65
C PRO A 7 -11.34 -17.55 5.22
N PRO A 8 -11.45 -18.18 4.03
CA PRO A 8 -12.72 -18.65 3.51
C PRO A 8 -13.17 -19.93 4.24
N GLY A 9 -14.04 -19.77 5.23
CA GLY A 9 -14.72 -20.88 5.90
C GLY A 9 -15.50 -20.39 7.11
N HIS A 10 -16.81 -20.54 7.08
CA HIS A 10 -17.82 -20.11 8.08
C HIS A 10 -18.45 -18.72 7.85
N SER A 11 -19.65 -18.76 7.26
CA SER A 11 -20.59 -17.66 7.06
C SER A 11 -21.00 -16.91 8.34
N THR A 12 -20.71 -17.44 9.52
CA THR A 12 -21.05 -16.89 10.83
C THR A 12 -20.02 -15.90 11.39
N GLU A 13 -18.77 -15.90 10.89
CA GLU A 13 -17.72 -15.02 11.42
C GLU A 13 -17.82 -13.59 10.90
N LEU A 14 -18.31 -13.38 9.68
CA LEU A 14 -18.62 -12.04 9.15
C LEU A 14 -19.76 -11.38 9.94
N GLU A 15 -20.80 -12.14 10.30
CA GLU A 15 -21.88 -11.66 11.16
C GLU A 15 -21.37 -11.34 12.57
N THR A 16 -20.42 -12.12 13.09
CA THR A 16 -19.76 -11.85 14.39
C THR A 16 -18.85 -10.62 14.34
N PHE A 17 -18.16 -10.38 13.21
CA PHE A 17 -17.35 -9.17 13.00
C PHE A 17 -18.21 -7.93 12.85
N LEU A 18 -19.33 -8.04 12.12
CA LEU A 18 -20.35 -6.99 11.98
C LEU A 18 -21.09 -6.70 13.30
N SER A 19 -21.22 -7.70 14.18
CA SER A 19 -21.89 -7.57 15.49
C SER A 19 -20.96 -7.08 16.61
N LYS A 20 -19.64 -7.35 16.53
CA LYS A 20 -18.63 -6.89 17.52
C LYS A 20 -18.06 -5.51 17.25
N THR A 21 -18.28 -4.95 16.07
CA THR A 21 -17.94 -3.57 15.78
C THR A 21 -19.22 -2.75 15.76
N THR A 22 -19.24 -1.67 16.51
CA THR A 22 -20.27 -0.62 16.57
C THR A 22 -20.43 0.06 15.20
N ILE A 23 -20.83 -0.68 14.16
CA ILE A 23 -21.15 -0.18 12.81
C ILE A 23 -22.59 0.36 12.83
N HIS A 24 -22.85 1.32 13.70
CA HIS A 24 -24.17 1.98 13.70
C HIS A 24 -24.31 3.02 12.59
N ARG A 25 -23.22 3.39 11.89
CA ARG A 25 -23.18 4.54 10.97
C ARG A 25 -22.25 4.26 9.78
N GLN A 26 -22.61 4.71 8.58
CA GLN A 26 -21.77 4.59 7.38
C GLN A 26 -20.64 5.63 7.36
N THR A 27 -19.74 5.53 8.33
CA THR A 27 -18.65 6.47 8.55
C THR A 27 -17.32 5.74 8.74
N VAL A 28 -16.23 6.32 8.22
CA VAL A 28 -14.88 5.76 8.32
C VAL A 28 -13.98 6.66 9.15
N GLU A 29 -13.17 6.04 9.99
CA GLU A 29 -12.16 6.72 10.80
C GLU A 29 -10.91 7.03 9.97
N LYS A 30 -10.59 8.31 9.82
CA LYS A 30 -9.38 8.82 9.17
C LYS A 30 -8.36 9.17 10.25
N ARG A 31 -7.25 8.43 10.28
CA ARG A 31 -6.10 8.77 11.12
C ARG A 31 -5.34 9.92 10.45
N LEU A 32 -5.46 11.13 11.01
CA LEU A 32 -4.66 12.26 10.59
C LEU A 32 -3.30 12.15 11.30
N ASN A 33 -2.26 11.81 10.51
CA ASN A 33 -0.83 11.86 10.83
C ASN A 33 -0.33 10.97 12.00
N PRO A 34 0.91 10.44 11.92
CA PRO A 34 1.47 9.58 12.96
C PRO A 34 1.70 10.30 14.30
N CYS A 35 1.78 11.64 14.30
CA CYS A 35 2.11 12.44 15.50
C CYS A 35 0.90 12.99 16.27
N CYS A 36 -0.32 12.99 15.74
CA CYS A 36 -1.48 13.43 16.52
C CYS A 36 -2.61 12.41 16.48
N VAL A 37 -3.12 12.05 17.65
CA VAL A 37 -4.25 11.14 17.83
C VAL A 37 -5.57 11.89 17.53
N SER A 38 -5.62 12.68 16.46
CA SER A 38 -6.86 13.26 15.97
C SER A 38 -7.47 12.29 14.97
N SER A 39 -8.50 11.60 15.42
CA SER A 39 -9.35 10.78 14.58
C SER A 39 -10.46 11.64 13.98
N GLN A 40 -10.53 11.69 12.65
CA GLN A 40 -11.62 12.36 11.95
C GLN A 40 -12.58 11.33 11.38
N VAL A 41 -13.85 11.42 11.78
CA VAL A 41 -14.93 10.60 11.21
C VAL A 41 -15.36 11.21 9.88
N VAL A 42 -15.33 10.40 8.82
CA VAL A 42 -15.69 10.82 7.46
C VAL A 42 -16.92 10.05 6.98
N GLU A 43 -17.92 10.78 6.50
CA GLU A 43 -19.13 10.18 5.91
C GLU A 43 -18.83 9.61 4.51
N LEU A 44 -19.28 8.38 4.26
CA LEU A 44 -19.07 7.70 2.97
C LEU A 44 -20.06 8.17 1.89
N LYS A 45 -21.27 8.57 2.30
CA LYS A 45 -22.31 9.18 1.48
C LYS A 45 -23.00 10.29 2.25
N THR A 46 -23.69 11.18 1.54
CA THR A 46 -24.48 12.28 2.13
C THR A 46 -25.49 11.74 3.15
N GLY A 47 -25.40 12.18 4.40
CA GLY A 47 -26.27 11.70 5.48
C GLY A 47 -25.98 10.26 5.91
N GLY A 48 -24.84 9.69 5.51
CA GLY A 48 -24.45 8.31 5.86
C GLY A 48 -24.25 8.10 7.36
N LYS A 49 -24.06 9.19 8.12
CA LYS A 49 -24.03 9.16 9.58
C LYS A 49 -25.32 8.61 10.18
N ASP A 50 -26.49 8.86 9.61
CA ASP A 50 -27.76 8.41 10.21
C ASP A 50 -28.30 7.12 9.59
N ILE A 51 -27.53 6.51 8.68
CA ILE A 51 -27.92 5.30 7.97
C ILE A 51 -27.18 4.10 8.59
N PRO A 52 -27.89 3.19 9.28
CA PRO A 52 -27.27 2.00 9.84
C PRO A 52 -26.88 1.02 8.73
N VAL A 53 -25.83 0.24 8.98
CA VAL A 53 -25.46 -0.86 8.10
C VAL A 53 -26.32 -2.08 8.44
N THR A 54 -27.05 -2.59 7.45
CA THR A 54 -27.92 -3.76 7.53
C THR A 54 -27.43 -4.84 6.57
N THR A 55 -27.88 -6.09 6.75
CA THR A 55 -27.51 -7.22 5.87
C THR A 55 -27.77 -6.92 4.39
N ALA A 56 -28.83 -6.17 4.08
CA ALA A 56 -29.16 -5.76 2.72
C ALA A 56 -28.22 -4.70 2.13
N ASN A 57 -27.62 -3.83 2.96
CA ASN A 57 -26.77 -2.73 2.49
C ASN A 57 -25.27 -2.93 2.74
N ARG A 58 -24.87 -4.05 3.36
CA ARG A 58 -23.47 -4.37 3.70
C ARG A 58 -22.53 -4.33 2.50
N ILE A 59 -22.97 -4.84 1.35
CA ILE A 59 -22.15 -4.90 0.12
C ILE A 59 -21.89 -3.48 -0.39
N ALA A 60 -22.93 -2.64 -0.44
CA ALA A 60 -22.80 -1.24 -0.81
C ALA A 60 -21.85 -0.49 0.13
N TYR A 61 -21.94 -0.74 1.45
CA TYR A 61 -21.03 -0.17 2.43
C TYR A 61 -19.56 -0.59 2.17
N ILE A 62 -19.31 -1.87 1.90
CA ILE A 62 -17.96 -2.37 1.58
C ILE A 62 -17.39 -1.67 0.35
N HIS A 63 -18.17 -1.53 -0.72
CA HIS A 63 -17.74 -0.81 -1.92
C HIS A 63 -17.40 0.65 -1.62
N LEU A 64 -18.22 1.34 -0.82
CA LEU A 64 -17.97 2.73 -0.43
C LEU A 64 -16.69 2.88 0.42
N VAL A 65 -16.45 1.95 1.35
CA VAL A 65 -15.21 1.94 2.14
C VAL A 65 -14.00 1.67 1.25
N ALA A 66 -14.09 0.70 0.34
CA ALA A 66 -13.01 0.38 -0.59
C ALA A 66 -12.67 1.57 -1.49
N ASP A 67 -13.68 2.23 -2.08
CA ASP A 67 -13.48 3.45 -2.87
C ASP A 67 -12.84 4.57 -2.04
N TYR A 68 -13.31 4.78 -0.81
CA TYR A 68 -12.73 5.78 0.06
C TYR A 68 -11.25 5.51 0.38
N ARG A 69 -10.90 4.28 0.74
CA ARG A 69 -9.54 3.90 1.14
C ARG A 69 -8.57 3.88 -0.04
N LEU A 70 -8.97 3.32 -1.17
CA LEU A 70 -8.08 3.10 -2.33
C LEU A 70 -8.02 4.33 -3.24
N ASN A 71 -9.14 5.02 -3.46
CA ASN A 71 -9.20 6.15 -4.37
C ASN A 71 -9.11 7.47 -3.61
N LYS A 72 -10.02 7.76 -2.67
CA LYS A 72 -10.12 9.12 -2.09
C LYS A 72 -8.99 9.46 -1.12
N GLN A 73 -8.65 8.57 -0.20
CA GLN A 73 -7.66 8.84 0.85
C GLN A 73 -6.25 8.99 0.30
N ILE A 74 -5.90 8.20 -0.72
CA ILE A 74 -4.55 8.14 -1.28
C ILE A 74 -4.36 9.14 -2.45
N ARG A 75 -5.45 9.65 -3.04
CA ARG A 75 -5.42 10.55 -4.22
C ARG A 75 -4.49 11.74 -4.07
N SER A 76 -4.54 12.45 -2.93
CA SER A 76 -3.69 13.64 -2.74
C SER A 76 -2.21 13.30 -2.72
N HIS A 77 -1.85 12.17 -2.09
CA HIS A 77 -0.47 11.70 -2.01
C HIS A 77 0.01 11.23 -3.39
N CYS A 78 -0.82 10.45 -4.10
CA CYS A 78 -0.52 10.01 -5.47
C CYS A 78 -0.43 11.18 -6.45
N LEU A 79 -1.27 12.21 -6.30
CA LEU A 79 -1.23 13.37 -7.19
C LEU A 79 0.06 14.18 -6.99
N ALA A 80 0.45 14.43 -5.73
CA ALA A 80 1.70 15.10 -5.41
C ALA A 80 2.91 14.29 -5.91
N PHE A 81 2.91 12.96 -5.71
CA PHE A 81 3.94 12.07 -6.26
C PHE A 81 3.99 12.13 -7.79
N ARG A 82 2.84 12.05 -8.47
CA ARG A 82 2.75 12.12 -9.93
C ARG A 82 3.25 13.47 -10.46
N GLN A 83 2.95 14.57 -9.78
CA GLN A 83 3.44 15.90 -10.13
C GLN A 83 4.96 15.99 -9.95
N GLY A 84 5.50 15.49 -8.84
CA GLY A 84 6.95 15.43 -8.62
C GLY A 84 7.65 14.57 -9.67
N LEU A 85 7.09 13.40 -10.01
CA LEU A 85 7.63 12.50 -11.02
C LEU A 85 7.62 13.13 -12.41
N ALA A 86 6.53 13.82 -12.79
CA ALA A 86 6.40 14.50 -14.08
C ALA A 86 7.41 15.63 -14.28
N ASN A 87 7.91 16.24 -13.19
CA ASN A 87 8.95 17.27 -13.27
C ASN A 87 10.35 16.69 -13.54
N VAL A 88 10.57 15.40 -13.25
CA VAL A 88 11.86 14.73 -13.42
C VAL A 88 11.89 13.92 -14.71
N VAL A 89 10.79 13.26 -15.05
CA VAL A 89 10.68 12.35 -16.21
C VAL A 89 9.40 12.64 -16.98
N ASN A 90 9.48 12.62 -18.32
CA ASN A 90 8.30 12.76 -19.17
C ASN A 90 7.35 11.57 -18.98
N LEU A 91 6.10 11.85 -18.61
CA LEU A 91 5.07 10.84 -18.38
C LEU A 91 4.79 9.98 -19.62
N GLU A 92 5.03 10.48 -20.83
CA GLU A 92 4.81 9.72 -22.06
C GLU A 92 5.77 8.51 -22.16
N TRP A 93 6.98 8.63 -21.60
CA TRP A 93 7.91 7.50 -21.54
C TRP A 93 7.47 6.43 -20.57
N LEU A 94 6.86 6.83 -19.45
CA LEU A 94 6.34 5.91 -18.44
C LEU A 94 5.09 5.16 -18.92
N ARG A 95 4.37 5.66 -19.93
CA ARG A 95 3.20 4.96 -20.50
C ARG A 95 3.55 3.71 -21.28
N MET A 96 4.82 3.53 -21.66
CA MET A 96 5.28 2.34 -22.37
C MET A 96 5.54 1.15 -21.43
N PHE A 97 5.59 1.38 -20.12
CA PHE A 97 5.89 0.36 -19.11
C PHE A 97 4.62 -0.08 -18.36
N ASP A 98 4.54 -1.37 -18.06
CA ASP A 98 3.52 -1.91 -17.16
C ASP A 98 3.87 -1.68 -15.67
N GLN A 99 2.91 -1.86 -14.77
CA GLN A 99 3.10 -1.66 -13.32
C GLN A 99 4.28 -2.47 -12.76
N GLN A 100 4.50 -3.70 -13.25
CA GLN A 100 5.62 -4.53 -12.79
C GLN A 100 6.97 -4.00 -13.26
N GLU A 101 7.05 -3.51 -14.49
CA GLU A 101 8.30 -3.01 -15.08
C GLU A 101 8.73 -1.70 -14.42
N ILE A 102 7.79 -0.78 -14.15
CA ILE A 102 8.09 0.44 -13.38
C ILE A 102 8.62 0.08 -11.98
N GLN A 103 8.05 -0.94 -11.34
CA GLN A 103 8.54 -1.39 -10.04
C GLN A 103 9.97 -1.91 -10.13
N VAL A 104 10.30 -2.71 -11.16
CA VAL A 104 11.67 -3.20 -11.38
C VAL A 104 12.62 -2.06 -11.74
N LEU A 105 12.17 -1.07 -12.52
CA LEU A 105 12.96 0.08 -12.92
C LEU A 105 13.35 0.94 -11.70
N ILE A 106 12.42 1.15 -10.77
CA ILE A 106 12.65 1.99 -9.58
C ILE A 106 13.33 1.21 -8.46
N SER A 107 12.84 0.00 -8.16
CA SER A 107 13.30 -0.80 -7.01
C SER A 107 14.39 -1.81 -7.34
N GLY A 108 14.75 -1.96 -8.61
CA GLY A 108 15.59 -3.05 -9.08
C GLY A 108 14.86 -4.38 -9.15
N ALA A 109 15.50 -5.38 -9.75
CA ALA A 109 14.97 -6.73 -9.80
C ALA A 109 15.00 -7.36 -8.40
N ARG A 110 13.93 -8.09 -8.03
CA ARG A 110 13.87 -8.89 -6.80
C ARG A 110 14.61 -10.22 -6.95
N VAL A 111 15.81 -10.18 -7.50
CA VAL A 111 16.67 -11.36 -7.68
C VAL A 111 17.69 -11.33 -6.53
N PRO A 112 17.99 -12.48 -5.89
CA PRO A 112 19.05 -12.53 -4.89
C PRO A 112 20.37 -12.03 -5.48
N ILE A 113 21.10 -11.25 -4.69
CA ILE A 113 22.40 -10.73 -5.10
C ILE A 113 23.38 -11.89 -5.18
N CYS A 114 23.95 -12.14 -6.36
CA CYS A 114 24.98 -13.15 -6.57
C CYS A 114 26.29 -12.67 -5.95
N LEU A 115 26.71 -13.31 -4.85
CA LEU A 115 27.94 -12.94 -4.15
C LEU A 115 29.20 -13.27 -4.98
N ASP A 116 29.14 -14.33 -5.79
CA ASP A 116 30.22 -14.71 -6.70
C ASP A 116 30.46 -13.65 -7.78
N ASP A 117 29.39 -13.14 -8.40
CA ASP A 117 29.50 -12.04 -9.37
C ASP A 117 30.01 -10.77 -8.70
N LEU A 118 29.45 -10.39 -7.53
CA LEU A 118 29.90 -9.22 -6.80
C LEU A 118 31.40 -9.30 -6.48
N LYS A 119 31.89 -10.47 -6.06
CA LYS A 119 33.31 -10.70 -5.77
C LYS A 119 34.19 -10.59 -7.02
N ASN A 120 33.74 -11.14 -8.14
CA ASN A 120 34.47 -11.14 -9.41
C ASN A 120 34.56 -9.74 -10.05
N PHE A 121 33.57 -8.88 -9.82
CA PHE A 121 33.50 -7.53 -10.38
C PHE A 121 33.86 -6.41 -9.39
N THR A 122 34.39 -6.74 -8.20
CA THR A 122 34.86 -5.74 -7.23
C THR A 122 36.37 -5.50 -7.39
N ASN A 123 36.75 -4.28 -7.79
CA ASN A 123 38.16 -3.89 -7.85
C ASN A 123 38.61 -3.23 -6.54
N TYR A 124 39.54 -3.85 -5.83
CA TYR A 124 40.10 -3.32 -4.59
C TYR A 124 41.22 -2.31 -4.89
N SER A 125 40.86 -1.03 -4.92
CA SER A 125 41.84 0.07 -5.04
C SER A 125 42.44 0.39 -3.68
N GLY A 126 43.43 -0.41 -3.25
CA GLY A 126 44.08 -0.25 -1.95
C GLY A 126 44.94 -1.45 -1.58
N GLY A 127 45.96 -1.76 -2.38
CA GLY A 127 47.12 -2.58 -1.95
C GLY A 127 46.84 -3.95 -1.33
N GLY A 128 45.73 -4.62 -1.67
CA GLY A 128 45.42 -5.95 -1.16
C GLY A 128 46.22 -7.03 -1.89
N LYS A 129 47.51 -7.17 -1.60
CA LYS A 129 48.24 -8.39 -1.95
C LYS A 129 47.60 -9.56 -1.21
N GLN A 130 47.30 -10.61 -1.97
CA GLN A 130 47.01 -11.93 -1.43
C GLN A 130 48.11 -12.29 -0.42
N LEU A 131 47.74 -12.41 0.85
CA LEU A 131 48.59 -13.03 1.87
C LEU A 131 48.67 -14.53 1.56
N HIS A 132 49.53 -14.84 0.59
CA HIS A 132 50.07 -16.17 0.36
C HIS A 132 50.98 -16.52 1.54
N TRP A 133 50.44 -17.34 2.45
CA TRP A 133 51.10 -18.26 3.39
C TRP A 133 52.27 -17.72 4.21
N ILE A 134 51.98 -17.10 5.36
CA ILE A 134 52.89 -17.20 6.51
C ILE A 134 52.08 -17.20 7.82
N LEU A 135 51.80 -18.40 8.33
CA LEU A 135 51.94 -18.82 9.74
C LEU A 135 51.79 -20.34 9.80
#